data_AF-A0AA35LEZ5-F1
#
_entry.id   AF-A0AA35LEZ5-F1
#
_cell.length_a   1.000
_cell.length_b   1.000
_cell.length_c   1.000
_cell.angle_alpha   90.00
_cell.angle_beta   90.00
_cell.angle_gamma   90.00
#
_symmetry.space_group_name_H-M   'P 1'
#
loop_
_entity.id
_entity.type
_entity.pdbx_description
1 polymer ?
#
loop_
_entity_poly.entity_id
_entity_poly.type
_entity_poly.pdbx_seq_one_letter_code
_entity_poly.pdbx_strand_id
1 'polypeptide(L)'
;MTPVLKQLHWPPICYRARFKVPVLIHKGLNNFGPKYLRNYLNPYIPVQSQRSSAGVLLVIPQVGEAHLTTARNQAFSVISPVLWNTLPLDSAGTFCANY
;
A
#
# COMPACT_ATOMS: atom_id res chain seq x y z
N MET A 1 -21.53 -20.64 -28.53
CA MET A 1 -20.93 -19.94 -27.37
C MET A 1 -19.55 -20.53 -27.11
N THR A 2 -18.49 -19.74 -27.20
CA THR A 2 -17.09 -20.21 -27.22
C THR A 2 -16.51 -20.40 -25.80
N PRO A 3 -15.89 -21.56 -25.49
CA PRO A 3 -15.43 -21.92 -24.13
C PRO A 3 -14.09 -21.28 -23.71
N VAL A 4 -13.41 -20.54 -24.60
CA VAL A 4 -12.08 -19.93 -24.34
C VAL A 4 -12.14 -18.80 -23.31
N LEU A 5 -13.25 -18.06 -23.23
CA LEU A 5 -13.41 -16.96 -22.27
C LEU A 5 -13.55 -17.43 -20.81
N LYS A 6 -13.92 -18.69 -20.56
CA LYS A 6 -14.02 -19.25 -19.20
C LYS A 6 -12.67 -19.53 -18.55
N GLN A 7 -11.64 -19.81 -19.34
CA GLN A 7 -10.27 -20.01 -18.84
C GLN A 7 -9.54 -18.70 -18.55
N LEU A 8 -10.06 -17.59 -19.07
CA LEU A 8 -9.63 -16.24 -18.72
C LEU A 8 -10.28 -15.83 -17.38
N HIS A 9 -10.01 -16.60 -16.32
CA HIS A 9 -10.29 -16.22 -14.93
C HIS A 9 -9.38 -15.01 -14.61
N TRP A 10 -9.81 -13.84 -15.04
CA TRP A 10 -9.12 -12.60 -14.73
C TRP A 10 -9.71 -12.13 -13.41
N PRO A 11 -8.90 -11.97 -12.34
CA PRO A 11 -9.42 -11.44 -11.09
C PRO A 11 -10.09 -10.10 -11.37
N PRO A 12 -11.28 -9.82 -10.79
CA PRO A 12 -12.00 -8.59 -11.06
C PRO A 12 -11.09 -7.38 -10.83
N ILE A 13 -11.28 -6.33 -11.62
CA ILE A 13 -10.41 -5.13 -11.61
C ILE A 13 -10.14 -4.60 -10.20
N CYS A 14 -11.15 -4.66 -9.32
CA CYS A 14 -11.07 -4.25 -7.92
C CYS A 14 -10.04 -5.05 -7.11
N TYR A 15 -9.95 -6.37 -7.33
CA TYR A 15 -8.97 -7.22 -6.65
C TYR A 15 -7.55 -6.95 -7.15
N ARG A 16 -7.39 -6.63 -8.43
CA ARG A 16 -6.08 -6.29 -8.99
C ARG A 16 -5.51 -5.02 -8.37
N ALA A 17 -6.33 -3.99 -8.17
CA ALA A 17 -5.91 -2.77 -7.51
C ALA A 17 -5.50 -3.03 -6.05
N ARG A 18 -6.32 -3.80 -5.31
CA ARG A 18 -6.04 -4.19 -3.92
C ARG A 18 -4.73 -4.96 -3.74
N PHE A 19 -4.31 -5.73 -4.74
CA PHE A 19 -3.05 -6.49 -4.67
C PHE A 19 -1.85 -5.70 -5.23
N LYS A 20 -2.02 -4.98 -6.34
CA LYS A 20 -0.91 -4.24 -6.97
C LYS A 20 -0.42 -3.09 -6.11
N VAL A 21 -1.31 -2.38 -5.41
CA VAL A 21 -0.92 -1.21 -4.61
C VAL A 21 0.02 -1.61 -3.46
N PRO A 22 -0.30 -2.60 -2.59
CA PRO A 22 0.63 -3.06 -1.55
C PRO A 22 1.95 -3.60 -2.10
N VAL A 23 1.93 -4.28 -3.25
CA VAL A 23 3.17 -4.76 -3.91
C VAL A 23 4.07 -3.59 -4.34
N LEU A 24 3.50 -2.51 -4.86
CA LEU A 24 4.25 -1.30 -5.20
C LEU A 24 4.83 -0.62 -3.95
N ILE A 25 4.06 -0.58 -2.86
CA ILE A 25 4.52 -0.06 -1.56
C ILE A 25 5.70 -0.86 -1.05
N HIS A 26 5.56 -2.18 -0.99
CA HIS A 26 6.61 -3.10 -0.57
C HIS A 26 7.89 -2.92 -1.40
N LYS A 27 7.77 -2.83 -2.73
CA LYS A 27 8.92 -2.57 -3.61
C LYS A 27 9.56 -1.20 -3.35
N GLY A 28 8.75 -0.18 -3.11
CA GLY A 28 9.22 1.17 -2.77
C GLY A 28 9.97 1.23 -1.44
N LEU A 29 9.46 0.54 -0.42
CA LEU A 29 10.09 0.41 0.90
C LEU A 29 11.43 -0.32 0.83
N ASN A 30 11.51 -1.38 0.03
CA ASN A 30 12.72 -2.20 -0.14
C ASN A 30 13.68 -1.71 -1.23
N ASN A 31 13.52 -0.47 -1.71
CA ASN A 31 14.36 0.13 -2.77
C ASN A 31 14.36 -0.59 -4.14
N PHE A 32 13.44 -1.52 -4.38
CA PHE A 32 13.25 -2.19 -5.67
C PHE A 32 12.29 -1.43 -6.61
N GLY A 33 11.64 -0.38 -6.12
CA GLY A 33 10.71 0.46 -6.86
C GLY A 33 11.36 1.73 -7.45
N PRO A 34 10.69 2.41 -8.39
CA PRO A 34 11.09 3.72 -8.86
C PRO A 34 11.21 4.75 -7.73
N LYS A 35 12.25 5.62 -7.81
CA LYS A 35 12.53 6.66 -6.80
C LYS A 35 11.33 7.55 -6.51
N TYR A 36 10.54 7.90 -7.53
CA TYR A 36 9.38 8.77 -7.35
C TYR A 36 8.31 8.14 -6.45
N LEU A 37 8.13 6.81 -6.45
CA LEU A 37 7.18 6.15 -5.55
C LEU A 37 7.64 6.20 -4.11
N ARG A 38 8.94 6.00 -3.87
CA ARG A 38 9.56 6.06 -2.54
C ARG A 38 9.35 7.44 -1.90
N ASN A 39 9.42 8.51 -2.68
CA ASN A 39 9.22 9.87 -2.18
C ASN A 39 7.80 10.12 -1.61
N TYR A 40 6.81 9.29 -1.95
CA TYR A 40 5.46 9.37 -1.41
C TYR A 40 5.22 8.43 -0.23
N LEU A 41 6.18 7.56 0.10
CA LEU A 41 6.06 6.56 1.16
C LEU A 41 6.91 7.01 2.35
N ASN A 42 6.26 7.65 3.33
CA ASN A 42 6.91 8.11 4.55
C ASN A 42 6.71 7.05 5.65
N PRO A 43 7.74 6.27 6.02
CA PRO A 43 7.66 5.34 7.13
C PRO A 43 7.39 6.12 8.43
N TYR A 44 6.45 5.62 9.21
CA TYR A 44 6.17 6.12 10.54
C TYR A 44 7.27 5.64 11.50
N ILE A 45 8.03 6.59 12.05
CA ILE A 45 9.07 6.32 13.04
C ILE A 45 8.50 6.73 14.40
N PRO A 46 8.08 5.77 15.25
CA PRO A 46 7.64 6.10 16.59
C PRO A 46 8.80 6.62 17.44
N VAL A 47 8.54 7.61 18.28
CA VAL A 47 9.53 8.19 19.23
C VAL A 47 9.95 7.16 20.29
N GLN A 48 9.13 6.13 20.52
CA GLN A 48 9.36 5.08 21.50
C GLN A 48 9.09 3.71 20.86
N SER A 49 10.07 2.80 20.89
CA SER A 49 9.92 1.44 20.35
C SER A 49 8.96 0.66 21.23
N GLN A 50 7.70 0.54 20.80
CA GLN A 50 6.73 -0.34 21.45
C GLN A 50 6.76 -1.69 20.75
N ARG A 51 6.88 -2.80 21.50
CA ARG A 51 6.92 -4.17 20.93
C ARG A 51 5.70 -4.54 20.08
N SER A 52 4.59 -3.80 20.21
CA SER A 52 3.39 -3.92 19.38
C SER A 52 3.49 -3.21 18.01
N SER A 53 4.52 -2.38 17.79
CA SER A 53 4.80 -1.69 16.53
C SER A 53 5.76 -2.47 15.63
N ALA A 54 5.69 -3.80 15.62
CA ALA A 54 6.61 -4.66 14.86
C ALA A 54 6.42 -4.57 13.33
N GLY A 55 5.46 -3.77 12.84
CA GLY A 55 5.21 -3.54 11.42
C GLY A 55 5.71 -2.17 10.95
N VAL A 56 6.24 -2.11 9.72
CA VAL A 56 6.51 -0.84 9.03
C VAL A 56 5.17 -0.17 8.76
N LEU A 57 4.79 0.87 9.51
CA LEU A 57 3.59 1.66 9.25
C LEU A 57 3.95 2.87 8.38
N LEU A 58 2.97 3.39 7.63
CA LEU A 58 3.15 4.59 6.82
C LEU A 58 2.34 5.76 7.38
N VAL A 59 2.90 6.97 7.29
CA VAL A 59 2.21 8.21 7.68
C VAL A 59 1.13 8.53 6.65
N ILE A 60 -0.10 8.74 7.11
CA ILE A 60 -1.20 9.22 6.27
C ILE A 60 -1.13 10.77 6.25
N PRO A 61 -0.89 11.41 5.09
CA PRO A 61 -0.86 12.87 5.01
C PRO A 61 -2.26 13.43 5.23
N GLN A 62 -2.37 14.52 6.01
CA GLN A 62 -3.64 15.21 6.20
C GLN A 62 -4.05 15.92 4.91
N VAL A 63 -5.24 15.59 4.43
CA VAL A 63 -5.83 16.19 3.24
C VAL A 63 -6.60 17.44 3.71
N GLY A 64 -6.03 18.64 3.51
CA GLY A 64 -6.67 19.90 3.93
C GLY A 64 -8.06 20.15 3.32
N GLU A 65 -8.75 21.22 3.68
CA GLU A 65 -10.10 21.48 3.19
C GLU A 65 -10.07 22.27 1.87
N ALA A 66 -10.22 21.60 0.72
CA ALA A 66 -10.35 22.25 -0.58
C ALA A 66 -11.18 21.38 -1.53
N HIS A 67 -11.89 22.02 -2.48
CA HIS A 67 -12.88 21.51 -3.45
C HIS A 67 -12.52 20.23 -4.26
N LEU A 68 -11.32 19.66 -4.08
CA LEU A 68 -10.83 18.43 -4.70
C LEU A 68 -10.58 17.30 -3.66
N THR A 69 -11.29 17.31 -2.54
CA THR A 69 -11.14 16.31 -1.46
C THR A 69 -11.25 14.88 -1.99
N THR A 70 -12.25 14.57 -2.84
CA THR A 70 -12.47 13.22 -3.38
C THR A 70 -11.30 12.71 -4.23
N ALA A 71 -10.81 13.51 -5.17
CA ALA A 71 -9.68 13.13 -6.02
C ALA A 71 -8.39 13.02 -5.22
N ARG A 72 -8.16 13.93 -4.26
CA ARG A 72 -6.96 13.91 -3.41
C ARG A 72 -6.94 12.75 -2.43
N ASN A 73 -8.11 12.35 -1.91
CA ASN A 73 -8.24 11.15 -1.07
C ASN A 73 -7.93 9.85 -1.83
N GLN A 74 -8.06 9.86 -3.16
CA GLN A 74 -7.70 8.73 -4.03
C GLN A 74 -6.25 8.79 -4.54
N ALA A 75 -5.50 9.85 -4.22
CA ALA A 75 -4.11 9.96 -4.62
C ALA A 75 -3.27 8.84 -3.99
N PHE A 76 -2.24 8.38 -4.71
CA PHE A 76 -1.35 7.32 -4.24
C PHE A 76 -0.77 7.64 -2.85
N SER A 77 -0.36 8.88 -2.60
CA SER A 77 0.19 9.33 -1.32
C SER A 77 -0.78 9.23 -0.14
N VAL A 78 -2.09 9.21 -0.38
CA VAL A 78 -3.12 9.10 0.67
C VAL A 78 -3.63 7.66 0.79
N ILE A 79 -3.97 7.02 -0.33
CA ILE A 79 -4.57 5.68 -0.31
C ILE A 79 -3.54 4.58 0.01
N SER A 80 -2.26 4.79 -0.34
CA SER A 80 -1.20 3.82 -0.05
C SER A 80 -0.98 3.60 1.45
N PRO A 81 -0.79 4.63 2.31
CA PRO A 81 -0.64 4.40 3.74
C PRO A 81 -1.91 3.84 4.39
N VAL A 82 -3.10 4.26 3.95
CA VAL A 82 -4.37 3.70 4.43
C VAL A 82 -4.44 2.21 4.15
N LEU A 83 -4.21 1.80 2.90
CA LEU A 83 -4.30 0.39 2.52
C LEU A 83 -3.22 -0.45 3.20
N TRP A 84 -2.01 0.06 3.30
CA TRP A 84 -0.90 -0.64 3.96
C TRP A 84 -1.14 -0.83 5.46
N ASN A 85 -1.64 0.20 6.15
CA ASN A 85 -1.93 0.14 7.58
C ASN A 85 -3.18 -0.72 7.91
N THR A 86 -4.06 -0.99 6.94
CA THR A 86 -5.19 -1.93 7.12
C THR A 86 -4.79 -3.41 7.02
N LEU A 87 -3.55 -3.71 6.61
CA LEU A 87 -3.08 -5.10 6.52
C LEU A 87 -2.80 -5.65 7.93
N PRO A 88 -3.13 -6.92 8.21
CA PRO A 88 -2.79 -7.54 9.49
C PRO A 88 -1.26 -7.55 9.67
N LEU A 89 -0.79 -7.21 10.87
CA LEU A 89 0.63 -7.08 11.22
C LEU A 89 1.45 -8.32 10.81
N ASP A 90 0.86 -9.51 10.91
CA ASP A 90 1.51 -10.78 10.55
C ASP A 90 1.96 -10.82 9.08
N SER A 91 1.17 -10.22 8.18
CA SER A 91 1.49 -10.15 6.75
C SER A 91 2.49 -9.05 6.42
N ALA A 92 2.46 -7.91 7.14
CA ALA A 92 3.42 -6.82 6.95
C ALA A 92 4.81 -7.17 7.52
N GLY A 93 4.85 -7.92 8.62
CA GLY A 93 6.09 -8.37 9.27
C GLY A 93 6.77 -9.55 8.57
N THR A 94 6.03 -10.49 7.96
CA THR A 94 6.64 -11.64 7.24
C THR A 94 7.34 -11.24 5.96
N PHE A 95 7.01 -10.10 5.35
CA PHE A 95 7.78 -9.54 4.23
C PHE A 95 9.15 -9.02 4.64
N CYS A 96 9.35 -8.65 5.91
CA CYS A 96 10.64 -8.24 6.46
C CYS A 96 11.43 -9.42 7.09
N ALA A 97 10.84 -10.62 7.19
CA ALA A 97 11.47 -11.79 7.80
C ALA A 97 12.09 -12.77 6.79
N ASN A 98 12.06 -12.45 5.50
CA ASN A 98 12.81 -13.16 4.48
C ASN A 98 13.73 -12.14 3.81
N TYR A 99 15.04 -12.42 3.87
CA TYR A 99 16.21 -11.59 3.52
C TYR A 99 16.74 -10.68 4.63
#